data_AF-A0A364JTI2-F1
#
_entry.id   AF-A0A364JTI2-F1
#
_cell.length_a   1.000
_cell.length_b   1.000
_cell.length_c   1.000
_cell.angle_alpha   90.00
_cell.angle_beta   90.00
_cell.angle_gamma   90.00
#
_symmetry.space_group_name_H-M   'P 1'
#
loop_
_entity.id
_entity.type
_entity.pdbx_description
1 polymer ?
#
loop_
_entity_poly.entity_id
_entity_poly.type
_entity_poly.pdbx_seq_one_letter_code
_entity_poly.pdbx_strand_id
1 'polypeptide(L)'
;MIDRNAIATEWGLPDWQDESSYGNTSSWSFMRWRWEFTRRRDDYRNDFDNWKDQTYDFWVNARKLENKLPDTLLTPDVPGFTAMIRDGSFKYGYTALPNPRISEQPDHVIFSSLEYDGNISFINGVGDRHWGDLFNVSAGEGEVLVKFDIDKPLEPQLAAAKDNLLAYQKIKHGKKLQKRRHPQKWLLYLRLLDGREMGASWSQLEAILPSDASTPQSARDAYTQAKALCFNF
;
A
#
# COMPACT_ATOMS: atom_id res chain seq x y z
N MET A 1 14.57 -11.98 31.55
CA MET A 1 15.46 -11.01 30.87
C MET A 1 14.56 -10.10 30.07
N ILE A 2 14.37 -8.87 30.54
CA ILE A 2 13.57 -7.86 29.86
C ILE A 2 14.56 -7.04 29.03
N ASP A 3 14.34 -7.04 27.72
CA ASP A 3 15.26 -6.54 26.71
C ASP A 3 15.43 -5.02 26.80
N ARG A 4 16.66 -4.55 26.57
CA ARG A 4 17.06 -3.16 26.78
C ARG A 4 16.73 -2.31 25.56
N ASN A 5 15.83 -1.36 25.74
CA ASN A 5 15.83 -0.06 25.06
C ASN A 5 15.63 -0.03 23.54
N ALA A 6 14.63 -0.71 22.99
CA ALA A 6 13.95 -0.16 21.83
C ALA A 6 13.04 0.96 22.34
N ILE A 7 13.44 2.22 22.17
CA ILE A 7 12.49 3.33 22.36
C ILE A 7 11.49 3.20 21.22
N ALA A 8 10.40 2.48 21.47
CA ALA A 8 9.29 2.42 20.54
C ALA A 8 8.83 3.87 20.33
N THR A 9 9.00 4.38 19.11
CA THR A 9 8.46 5.69 18.76
C THR A 9 6.95 5.66 18.90
N GLU A 10 6.32 6.84 18.97
CA GLU A 10 4.85 6.95 18.97
C GLU A 10 4.20 6.19 17.80
N TRP A 11 4.94 6.03 16.69
CA TRP A 11 4.52 5.34 15.48
C TRP A 11 4.93 3.86 15.40
N GLY A 12 5.47 3.29 16.48
CA GLY A 12 5.90 1.89 16.52
C GLY A 12 6.94 1.57 15.44
N LEU A 13 7.90 2.46 15.23
CA LEU A 13 8.98 2.24 14.26
C LEU A 13 10.10 1.39 14.88
N PRO A 14 10.66 0.42 14.13
CA PRO A 14 11.82 -0.34 14.57
C PRO A 14 13.08 0.53 14.72
N ASP A 15 14.12 0.00 15.39
CA ASP A 15 15.41 0.67 15.45
C ASP A 15 16.10 0.65 14.07
N TRP A 16 16.23 1.81 13.45
CA TRP A 16 16.83 1.95 12.13
C TRP A 16 18.31 1.51 12.08
N GLN A 17 19.01 1.49 13.21
CA GLN A 17 20.40 1.04 13.28
C GLN A 17 20.49 -0.49 13.26
N ASP A 18 19.46 -1.18 13.74
CA ASP A 18 19.41 -2.64 13.83
C ASP A 18 18.46 -3.21 12.77
N GLU A 19 19.02 -3.86 11.76
CA GLU A 19 18.25 -4.52 10.71
C GLU A 19 17.31 -5.61 11.25
N SER A 20 17.71 -6.31 12.32
CA SER A 20 16.94 -7.41 12.90
C SER A 20 15.67 -6.94 13.61
N SER A 21 15.61 -5.65 14.01
CA SER A 21 14.44 -5.06 14.65
C SER A 21 13.21 -4.99 13.72
N TYR A 22 13.41 -5.12 12.40
CA TYR A 22 12.34 -5.22 11.41
C TYR A 22 11.77 -6.64 11.27
N GLY A 23 12.35 -7.63 11.95
CA GLY A 23 11.97 -9.04 11.83
C GLY A 23 12.43 -9.68 10.51
N ASN A 24 11.78 -10.77 10.12
CA ASN A 24 12.16 -11.53 8.92
C ASN A 24 11.58 -10.89 7.63
N THR A 25 12.22 -9.81 7.18
CA THR A 25 11.77 -9.07 5.98
C THR A 25 11.85 -9.88 4.68
N SER A 26 12.65 -10.95 4.65
CA SER A 26 12.73 -11.85 3.50
C SER A 26 11.45 -12.66 3.26
N SER A 27 10.63 -12.86 4.31
CA SER A 27 9.34 -13.55 4.21
C SER A 27 8.16 -12.61 4.03
N TRP A 28 8.38 -11.29 3.96
CA TRP A 28 7.30 -10.33 3.81
C TRP A 28 6.65 -10.42 2.43
N SER A 29 5.32 -10.45 2.42
CA SER A 29 4.53 -10.34 1.20
C SER A 29 4.67 -8.95 0.58
N PHE A 30 4.32 -8.84 -0.70
CA PHE A 30 4.26 -7.54 -1.37
C PHE A 30 3.34 -6.55 -0.63
N MET A 31 2.18 -7.02 -0.16
CA MET A 31 1.23 -6.20 0.60
C MET A 31 1.82 -5.75 1.95
N ARG A 32 2.62 -6.61 2.59
CA ARG A 32 3.33 -6.21 3.81
C ARG A 32 4.34 -5.11 3.55
N TRP A 33 5.13 -5.19 2.48
CA TRP A 33 6.04 -4.10 2.12
C TRP A 33 5.28 -2.80 1.82
N ARG A 34 4.20 -2.86 1.05
CA ARG A 34 3.34 -1.70 0.79
C ARG A 34 2.86 -1.05 2.08
N TRP A 35 2.37 -1.89 3.00
CA TRP A 35 1.90 -1.45 4.31
C TRP A 35 2.97 -0.68 5.07
N GLU A 36 4.18 -1.23 5.17
CA GLU A 36 5.28 -0.57 5.87
C GLU A 36 5.62 0.80 5.27
N PHE A 37 5.66 0.93 3.94
CA PHE A 37 5.90 2.23 3.32
C PHE A 37 4.73 3.19 3.51
N THR A 38 3.49 2.70 3.44
CA THR A 38 2.29 3.54 3.51
C THR A 38 2.05 4.08 4.93
N ARG A 39 2.24 3.25 5.97
CA ARG A 39 2.03 3.65 7.38
C ARG A 39 3.00 4.73 7.88
N ARG A 40 4.05 5.01 7.11
CA ARG A 40 5.06 6.05 7.36
C ARG A 40 4.72 7.41 6.74
N ARG A 41 3.58 7.54 6.06
CA ARG A 41 3.14 8.83 5.53
C ARG A 41 2.43 9.63 6.61
N ASP A 42 2.78 10.90 6.73
CA ASP A 42 2.17 11.81 7.70
C ASP A 42 0.68 12.04 7.41
N ASP A 43 0.31 12.12 6.12
CA ASP A 43 -1.10 12.27 5.74
C ASP A 43 -1.93 11.03 6.10
N TYR A 44 -1.38 9.82 5.94
CA TYR A 44 -2.05 8.59 6.37
C TYR A 44 -2.26 8.56 7.89
N ARG A 45 -1.22 8.92 8.65
CA ARG A 45 -1.26 8.94 10.12
C ARG A 45 -2.28 9.92 10.66
N ASN A 46 -2.27 11.15 10.12
CA ASN A 46 -3.24 12.17 10.49
C ASN A 46 -4.67 11.75 10.14
N ASP A 47 -4.88 11.18 8.96
CA ASP A 47 -6.19 10.68 8.56
C ASP A 47 -6.65 9.53 9.47
N PHE A 48 -5.78 8.59 9.84
CA PHE A 48 -6.16 7.57 10.81
C PHE A 48 -6.59 8.18 12.16
N ASP A 49 -5.79 9.08 12.73
CA ASP A 49 -6.09 9.68 14.03
C ASP A 49 -7.35 10.54 14.01
N ASN A 50 -7.62 11.24 12.91
CA ASN A 50 -8.83 12.05 12.74
C ASN A 50 -10.12 11.20 12.70
N TRP A 51 -10.04 9.95 12.22
CA TRP A 51 -11.24 9.14 11.92
C TRP A 51 -11.42 7.92 12.84
N LYS A 52 -10.40 7.48 13.58
CA LYS A 52 -10.44 6.25 14.39
C LYS A 52 -11.53 6.28 15.47
N ASP A 53 -11.66 7.38 16.20
CA ASP A 53 -12.60 7.46 17.33
C ASP A 53 -14.05 7.51 16.83
N GLN A 54 -14.31 8.31 15.79
CA GLN A 54 -15.62 8.35 15.13
C GLN A 54 -16.01 6.97 14.57
N THR A 55 -15.05 6.25 13.98
CA THR A 55 -15.28 4.90 13.46
C THR A 55 -15.63 3.93 14.59
N TYR A 56 -14.88 3.98 15.69
CA TYR A 56 -15.13 3.14 16.85
C TYR A 56 -16.52 3.41 17.45
N ASP A 57 -16.86 4.69 17.69
CA ASP A 57 -18.16 5.10 18.23
C ASP A 57 -19.34 4.67 17.33
N PHE A 58 -19.17 4.80 16.01
CA PHE A 58 -20.15 4.30 15.04
C PHE A 58 -20.43 2.81 15.26
N TRP A 59 -19.38 1.98 15.37
CA TRP A 59 -19.55 0.54 15.57
C TRP A 59 -20.08 0.18 16.95
N VAL A 60 -19.67 0.88 18.00
CA VAL A 60 -20.24 0.74 19.36
C VAL A 60 -21.76 0.97 19.30
N ASN A 61 -22.20 2.05 18.65
CA ASN A 61 -23.61 2.39 18.54
C ASN A 61 -24.39 1.39 17.66
N ALA A 62 -23.81 0.96 16.54
CA ALA A 62 -24.41 -0.06 15.68
C ALA A 62 -24.63 -1.39 16.43
N ARG A 63 -23.64 -1.84 17.23
CA ARG A 63 -23.75 -3.08 18.02
C ARG A 63 -24.80 -3.00 19.12
N LYS A 64 -24.91 -1.84 19.78
CA LYS A 64 -25.96 -1.58 20.78
C LYS A 64 -27.36 -1.74 20.16
N LEU A 65 -27.56 -1.24 18.94
CA LEU A 65 -28.85 -1.39 18.22
C LEU A 65 -29.17 -2.84 17.86
N GLU A 66 -28.15 -3.67 17.63
CA GLU A 66 -28.31 -5.10 17.33
C GLU A 66 -28.55 -5.99 18.57
N ASN A 67 -28.57 -5.42 19.79
CA ASN A 67 -28.53 -6.18 21.06
C ASN A 67 -27.36 -7.20 21.13
N LYS A 68 -26.28 -6.96 20.39
CA LYS A 68 -25.06 -7.77 20.46
C LYS A 68 -24.07 -7.10 21.41
N LEU A 69 -23.58 -7.86 22.38
CA LEU A 69 -22.60 -7.38 23.33
C LEU A 69 -21.29 -6.96 22.61
N PRO A 70 -20.61 -5.92 23.11
CA PRO A 70 -19.43 -5.32 22.48
C PRO A 70 -18.14 -6.18 22.57
N ASP A 71 -18.18 -7.37 23.17
CA ASP A 71 -16.99 -8.17 23.49
C ASP A 71 -16.14 -8.59 22.28
N THR A 72 -16.69 -8.50 21.06
CA THR A 72 -15.96 -8.76 19.81
C THR A 72 -15.53 -7.50 19.06
N LEU A 73 -15.78 -6.30 19.60
CA LEU A 73 -15.44 -5.05 18.93
C LEU A 73 -13.97 -4.71 19.15
N LEU A 74 -13.23 -4.59 18.04
CA LEU A 74 -11.84 -4.14 18.08
C LEU A 74 -11.79 -2.65 18.45
N THR A 75 -10.88 -2.28 19.34
CA THR A 75 -10.59 -0.88 19.69
C THR A 75 -9.53 -0.30 18.74
N PRO A 76 -9.38 1.03 18.65
CA PRO A 76 -8.40 1.65 17.76
C PRO A 76 -6.95 1.17 17.94
N ASP A 77 -6.57 0.73 19.13
CA ASP A 77 -5.20 0.38 19.50
C ASP A 77 -4.88 -1.12 19.33
N VAL A 78 -5.81 -1.94 18.83
CA VAL A 78 -5.56 -3.36 18.57
C VAL A 78 -5.36 -3.67 17.08
N PRO A 79 -4.54 -4.67 16.73
CA PRO A 79 -4.40 -5.12 15.35
C PRO A 79 -5.75 -5.53 14.74
N GLY A 80 -5.94 -5.23 13.46
CA GLY A 80 -7.18 -5.52 12.73
C GLY A 80 -8.26 -4.43 12.84
N PHE A 81 -8.14 -3.46 13.75
CA PHE A 81 -8.98 -2.28 13.69
C PHE A 81 -8.60 -1.41 12.48
N THR A 82 -9.61 -0.90 11.78
CA THR A 82 -9.44 0.03 10.67
C THR A 82 -10.34 1.25 10.82
N ALA A 83 -9.80 2.45 10.61
CA ALA A 83 -10.58 3.69 10.55
C ALA A 83 -11.29 3.81 9.20
N MET A 84 -12.60 4.08 9.21
CA MET A 84 -13.38 4.30 8.00
C MET A 84 -13.17 5.73 7.53
N ILE A 85 -12.67 5.90 6.31
CA ILE A 85 -12.49 7.20 5.67
C ILE A 85 -13.12 7.20 4.29
N ARG A 86 -13.71 8.34 3.92
CA ARG A 86 -14.17 8.56 2.55
C ARG A 86 -12.96 8.58 1.60
N ASP A 87 -13.06 7.88 0.47
CA ASP A 87 -12.05 7.86 -0.59
C ASP A 87 -10.68 7.28 -0.18
N GLY A 88 -10.61 6.53 0.93
CA GLY A 88 -9.38 5.86 1.39
C GLY A 88 -8.77 4.94 0.34
N SER A 89 -9.63 4.26 -0.44
CA SER A 89 -9.21 3.40 -1.54
C SER A 89 -8.44 4.22 -2.58
N PHE A 90 -8.99 5.34 -3.04
CA PHE A 90 -8.34 6.19 -4.04
C PHE A 90 -7.03 6.82 -3.53
N LYS A 91 -6.98 7.25 -2.26
CA LYS A 91 -5.83 7.97 -1.71
C LYS A 91 -4.68 7.06 -1.28
N TYR A 92 -5.00 5.86 -0.75
CA TYR A 92 -4.03 4.97 -0.11
C TYR A 92 -4.06 3.53 -0.63
N GLY A 93 -5.07 3.16 -1.41
CA GLY A 93 -5.33 1.78 -1.84
C GLY A 93 -6.11 0.93 -0.82
N TYR A 94 -6.48 1.48 0.34
CA TYR A 94 -7.19 0.74 1.39
C TYR A 94 -8.62 1.23 1.56
N THR A 95 -9.59 0.31 1.58
CA THR A 95 -11.01 0.65 1.81
C THR A 95 -11.25 1.27 3.19
N ALA A 96 -10.46 0.87 4.19
CA ALA A 96 -10.40 1.46 5.52
C ALA A 96 -8.94 1.46 5.98
N LEU A 97 -8.55 2.34 6.89
CA LEU A 97 -7.14 2.55 7.26
C LEU A 97 -6.76 1.69 8.49
N PRO A 98 -5.92 0.64 8.36
CA PRO A 98 -5.30 0.01 9.54
C PRO A 98 -4.53 1.02 10.40
N ASN A 99 -4.44 0.75 11.71
CA ASN A 99 -3.67 1.57 12.64
C ASN A 99 -2.19 1.63 12.23
N PRO A 100 -1.66 2.80 11.86
CA PRO A 100 -0.29 2.95 11.40
C PRO A 100 0.75 2.78 12.50
N ARG A 101 0.38 2.75 13.79
CA ARG A 101 1.29 2.48 14.90
C ARG A 101 1.63 1.00 15.05
N ILE A 102 0.86 0.12 14.41
CA ILE A 102 0.99 -1.32 14.51
C ILE A 102 1.61 -1.85 13.22
N SER A 103 2.84 -2.35 13.33
CA SER A 103 3.53 -3.02 12.23
C SER A 103 2.79 -4.30 11.83
N GLU A 104 2.58 -5.20 12.82
CA GLU A 104 1.95 -6.51 12.66
C GLU A 104 0.43 -6.42 12.57
N GLN A 105 -0.07 -6.09 11.38
CA GLN A 105 -1.48 -6.12 11.05
C GLN A 105 -1.88 -7.47 10.42
N PRO A 106 -3.12 -7.95 10.65
CA PRO A 106 -3.65 -9.09 9.91
C PRO A 106 -3.66 -8.84 8.40
N ASP A 107 -3.34 -9.86 7.59
CA ASP A 107 -3.23 -9.74 6.13
C ASP A 107 -4.48 -9.15 5.48
N HIS A 108 -5.67 -9.47 5.99
CA HIS A 108 -6.93 -9.03 5.41
C HIS A 108 -7.18 -7.51 5.55
N VAL A 109 -6.54 -6.81 6.49
CA VAL A 109 -6.71 -5.35 6.64
C VAL A 109 -5.64 -4.56 5.88
N ILE A 110 -4.47 -5.15 5.63
CA ILE A 110 -3.42 -4.57 4.80
C ILE A 110 -3.52 -4.98 3.33
N PHE A 111 -4.61 -5.65 2.96
CA PHE A 111 -4.90 -5.97 1.58
C PHE A 111 -5.42 -4.72 0.85
N SER A 112 -4.69 -4.27 -0.16
CA SER A 112 -5.09 -3.14 -0.99
C SER A 112 -6.21 -3.55 -1.96
N SER A 113 -7.35 -2.87 -1.92
CA SER A 113 -8.48 -3.14 -2.83
C SER A 113 -8.22 -2.66 -4.26
N LEU A 114 -7.25 -1.75 -4.45
CA LEU A 114 -6.96 -1.13 -5.76
C LEU A 114 -5.69 -1.66 -6.43
N GLU A 115 -4.85 -2.44 -5.74
CA GLU A 115 -3.54 -2.86 -6.25
C GLU A 115 -3.38 -4.36 -6.45
N TYR A 116 -4.39 -4.98 -7.03
CA TYR A 116 -4.01 -5.78 -8.18
C TYR A 116 -3.60 -4.79 -9.27
N ASP A 117 -2.29 -4.66 -9.52
CA ASP A 117 -1.61 -3.91 -10.61
C ASP A 117 -2.07 -4.37 -12.04
N GLY A 118 -3.27 -4.92 -12.13
CA GLY A 118 -3.96 -5.48 -13.27
C GLY A 118 -5.40 -5.82 -12.87
N ASN A 119 -6.12 -4.88 -12.25
CA ASN A 119 -7.56 -5.00 -11.99
C ASN A 119 -8.28 -5.23 -13.32
N ILE A 120 -8.48 -6.50 -13.66
CA ILE A 120 -9.38 -6.92 -14.73
C ILE A 120 -10.76 -6.95 -14.10
N SER A 121 -11.54 -5.91 -14.36
CA SER A 121 -12.96 -5.94 -14.06
C SER A 121 -13.64 -6.88 -15.06
N PHE A 122 -14.11 -8.02 -14.59
CA PHE A 122 -14.91 -8.93 -15.41
C PHE A 122 -16.35 -8.42 -15.48
N ILE A 123 -16.76 -8.00 -16.67
CA ILE A 123 -18.15 -7.70 -16.97
C ILE A 123 -18.67 -8.87 -17.79
N ASN A 124 -19.41 -9.77 -17.15
CA ASN A 124 -20.07 -10.88 -17.83
C ASN A 124 -21.39 -10.40 -18.41
N GLY A 125 -21.51 -10.41 -19.73
CA GLY A 125 -22.80 -10.20 -20.38
C GLY A 125 -23.72 -11.40 -20.09
N VAL A 126 -24.73 -11.23 -19.25
CA VAL A 126 -25.81 -12.22 -19.11
C VAL A 126 -26.63 -12.17 -20.40
N GLY A 127 -26.90 -13.33 -21.00
CA GLY A 127 -27.27 -13.56 -22.40
C GLY A 127 -28.53 -12.89 -22.99
N ASP A 128 -29.09 -11.86 -22.38
CA ASP A 128 -30.11 -11.03 -23.01
C ASP A 128 -29.47 -9.86 -23.75
N ARG A 129 -29.55 -9.91 -25.08
CA ARG A 129 -29.04 -8.91 -26.04
C ARG A 129 -29.69 -7.51 -25.91
N HIS A 130 -30.33 -7.20 -24.79
CA HIS A 130 -30.92 -5.90 -24.47
C HIS A 130 -30.22 -5.20 -23.30
N TRP A 131 -29.37 -5.90 -22.53
CA TRP A 131 -28.60 -5.28 -21.45
C TRP A 131 -27.26 -4.69 -21.90
N GLY A 132 -26.78 -5.04 -23.09
CA GLY A 132 -25.54 -4.52 -23.67
C GLY A 132 -25.56 -3.02 -24.00
N ASP A 133 -26.75 -2.44 -24.20
CA ASP A 133 -26.93 -1.01 -24.47
C ASP A 133 -27.15 -0.17 -23.19
N LEU A 134 -27.39 -0.82 -22.04
CA LEU A 134 -27.77 -0.12 -20.79
C LEU A 134 -26.59 0.21 -19.87
N PHE A 135 -25.45 -0.45 -20.05
CA PHE A 135 -24.21 -0.09 -19.37
C PHE A 135 -23.25 0.50 -20.39
N ASN A 136 -23.33 1.82 -20.59
CA ASN A 136 -22.21 2.59 -21.10
C ASN A 136 -21.07 2.47 -20.09
N VAL A 137 -20.28 1.40 -20.20
CA VAL A 137 -19.02 1.31 -19.47
C VAL A 137 -18.07 2.25 -20.19
N SER A 138 -17.96 3.46 -19.67
CA SER A 138 -16.98 4.43 -20.12
C SER A 138 -15.63 4.10 -19.46
N ALA A 139 -14.58 3.96 -20.26
CA ALA A 139 -13.22 4.00 -19.74
C ALA A 139 -12.88 5.45 -19.35
N GLY A 140 -12.29 5.64 -18.17
CA GLY A 140 -11.74 6.93 -17.76
C GLY A 140 -10.51 7.34 -18.58
N GLU A 141 -10.00 8.54 -18.35
CA GLU A 141 -8.79 9.00 -19.03
C GLU A 141 -7.59 8.09 -18.72
N GLY A 142 -7.04 7.45 -19.75
CA GLY A 142 -5.91 6.52 -19.61
C GLY A 142 -6.30 5.07 -19.35
N GLU A 143 -7.60 4.77 -19.29
CA GLU A 143 -8.12 3.40 -19.22
C GLU A 143 -8.50 2.89 -20.62
N VAL A 144 -8.49 1.57 -20.81
CA VAL A 144 -8.90 0.91 -22.06
C VAL A 144 -9.76 -0.31 -21.72
N LEU A 145 -10.89 -0.47 -22.40
CA LEU A 145 -11.71 -1.67 -22.33
C LEU A 145 -11.28 -2.66 -23.40
N VAL A 146 -10.98 -3.89 -23.00
CA VAL A 146 -10.64 -4.98 -23.91
C VAL A 146 -11.69 -6.07 -23.79
N LYS A 147 -12.34 -6.40 -24.91
CA LYS A 147 -13.33 -7.47 -24.98
C LYS A 147 -12.64 -8.78 -25.37
N PHE A 148 -12.86 -9.82 -24.57
CA PHE A 148 -12.41 -11.19 -24.86
C PHE A 148 -13.59 -12.07 -25.26
N ASP A 149 -13.36 -12.96 -26.22
CA ASP A 149 -14.30 -13.98 -26.67
C ASP A 149 -13.93 -15.31 -26.01
N ILE A 150 -14.73 -15.75 -25.03
CA ILE A 150 -14.45 -16.94 -24.24
C ILE A 150 -14.67 -18.25 -25.02
N ASP A 151 -15.32 -18.19 -26.19
CA ASP A 151 -15.51 -19.34 -27.08
C ASP A 151 -14.28 -19.59 -27.98
N LYS A 152 -13.26 -18.72 -27.88
CA LYS A 152 -11.98 -18.82 -28.60
C LYS A 152 -10.82 -19.03 -27.63
N PRO A 153 -9.68 -19.59 -28.08
CA PRO A 153 -8.48 -19.69 -27.25
C PRO A 153 -8.07 -18.34 -26.66
N LEU A 154 -7.79 -18.29 -25.36
CA LEU A 154 -7.51 -17.04 -24.64
C LEU A 154 -6.09 -16.51 -24.90
N GLU A 155 -5.09 -17.38 -25.01
CA GLU A 155 -3.68 -16.98 -25.16
C GLU A 155 -3.43 -16.04 -26.35
N PRO A 156 -3.92 -16.34 -27.58
CA PRO A 156 -3.75 -15.41 -28.71
C PRO A 156 -4.42 -14.06 -28.48
N GLN A 157 -5.56 -14.04 -27.79
CA GLN A 157 -6.29 -12.81 -27.49
C GLN A 157 -5.54 -11.96 -26.46
N LEU A 158 -5.00 -12.57 -25.41
CA LEU A 158 -4.19 -11.91 -24.39
C LEU A 158 -2.90 -11.33 -24.98
N ALA A 159 -2.24 -12.08 -25.87
CA ALA A 159 -1.06 -11.60 -26.58
C ALA A 159 -1.38 -10.36 -27.44
N ALA A 160 -2.44 -10.43 -28.25
CA ALA A 160 -2.86 -9.31 -29.09
C ALA A 160 -3.28 -8.08 -28.25
N ALA A 161 -4.01 -8.28 -27.15
CA ALA A 161 -4.39 -7.21 -26.24
C ALA A 161 -3.16 -6.52 -25.64
N LYS A 162 -2.19 -7.30 -25.15
CA LYS A 162 -0.93 -6.79 -24.60
C LYS A 162 -0.16 -5.95 -25.62
N ASP A 163 -0.02 -6.43 -26.85
CA ASP A 163 0.72 -5.72 -27.90
C ASP A 163 0.06 -4.38 -28.25
N ASN A 164 -1.27 -4.35 -28.36
CA ASN A 164 -2.02 -3.12 -28.60
C ASN A 164 -1.90 -2.12 -27.43
N LEU A 165 -2.03 -2.59 -26.19
CA LEU A 165 -1.88 -1.74 -25.00
C LEU A 165 -0.47 -1.15 -24.90
N LEU A 166 0.58 -1.93 -25.20
CA LEU A 166 1.97 -1.44 -25.23
C LEU A 166 2.20 -0.43 -26.36
N ALA A 167 1.58 -0.62 -27.52
CA ALA A 167 1.63 0.35 -28.61
C ALA A 167 0.94 1.66 -28.22
N TYR A 168 -0.25 1.58 -27.62
CA TYR A 168 -0.99 2.74 -27.13
C TYR A 168 -0.20 3.52 -26.05
N GLN A 169 0.41 2.81 -25.10
CA GLN A 169 1.28 3.39 -24.09
C GLN A 169 2.47 4.14 -24.71
N LYS A 170 3.11 3.56 -25.74
CA LYS A 170 4.21 4.20 -26.46
C LYS A 170 3.74 5.44 -27.22
N ILE A 171 2.55 5.44 -27.82
CA ILE A 171 1.97 6.60 -28.49
C ILE A 171 1.69 7.72 -27.48
N LYS A 172 1.03 7.39 -26.36
CA LYS A 172 0.64 8.37 -25.34
C LYS A 172 1.83 8.98 -24.60
N HIS A 173 2.85 8.18 -24.28
CA HIS A 173 3.96 8.61 -23.42
C HIS A 173 5.32 8.71 -24.13
N GLY A 174 5.38 8.45 -25.44
CA GLY A 174 6.64 8.37 -26.22
C GLY A 174 7.51 7.15 -25.92
N LYS A 175 7.19 6.38 -24.86
CA LYS A 175 7.93 5.19 -24.41
C LYS A 175 7.00 4.20 -23.73
N LYS A 176 7.43 2.93 -23.65
CA LYS A 176 6.80 1.95 -22.76
C LYS A 176 7.09 2.37 -21.31
N LEU A 177 6.06 2.45 -20.48
CA LEU A 177 6.23 2.70 -19.06
C LEU A 177 6.61 1.36 -18.41
N GLN A 178 7.78 1.32 -17.80
CA GLN A 178 8.22 0.20 -16.98
C GLN A 178 8.38 0.73 -15.56
N LYS A 179 7.52 0.29 -14.64
CA LYS A 179 7.72 0.51 -13.21
C LYS A 179 8.77 -0.48 -12.73
N ARG A 180 10.04 -0.06 -12.66
CA ARG A 180 11.10 -0.90 -12.08
C ARG A 180 11.02 -0.78 -10.57
N ARG A 181 10.74 -1.90 -9.91
CA ARG A 181 10.87 -2.04 -8.45
C ARG A 181 12.28 -2.50 -8.13
N HIS A 182 12.81 -2.06 -6.99
CA HIS A 182 14.12 -2.49 -6.48
C HIS A 182 13.95 -3.12 -5.08
N PRO A 183 13.34 -4.32 -4.97
CA PRO A 183 12.99 -4.90 -3.67
C PRO A 183 14.18 -5.08 -2.72
N GLN A 184 15.36 -5.37 -3.27
CA GLN A 184 16.61 -5.48 -2.51
C GLN A 184 16.99 -4.20 -1.74
N LYS A 185 16.45 -3.04 -2.14
CA LYS A 185 16.69 -1.75 -1.47
C LYS A 185 15.61 -1.38 -0.46
N TRP A 186 14.50 -2.12 -0.37
CA TRP A 186 13.35 -1.71 0.43
C TRP A 186 13.65 -1.64 1.93
N LEU A 187 14.42 -2.60 2.46
CA LEU A 187 14.82 -2.57 3.86
C LEU A 187 15.69 -1.35 4.17
N LEU A 188 16.70 -1.09 3.33
CA LEU A 188 17.51 0.12 3.43
C LEU A 188 16.65 1.39 3.42
N TYR A 189 15.64 1.44 2.54
CA TYR A 189 14.73 2.58 2.45
C TYR A 189 13.89 2.77 3.73
N LEU A 190 13.36 1.70 4.32
CA LEU A 190 12.64 1.80 5.60
C LEU A 190 13.56 2.33 6.71
N ARG A 191 14.81 1.82 6.81
CA ARG A 191 15.80 2.28 7.79
C ARG A 191 16.13 3.77 7.62
N LEU A 192 16.30 4.23 6.38
CA LEU A 192 16.53 5.65 6.10
C LEU A 192 15.33 6.53 6.51
N LEU A 193 14.10 6.07 6.25
CA LEU A 193 12.89 6.78 6.66
C LEU A 193 12.79 6.87 8.18
N ASP A 194 12.97 5.74 8.86
CA ASP A 194 12.82 5.64 10.32
C ASP A 194 13.92 6.42 11.04
N GLY A 195 15.17 6.35 10.57
CA GLY A 195 16.24 7.14 11.16
C GLY A 195 16.03 8.64 10.99
N ARG A 196 15.50 9.10 9.85
CA ARG A 196 15.14 10.51 9.70
C ARG A 196 14.01 10.94 10.62
N GLU A 197 12.99 10.10 10.80
CA GLU A 197 11.90 10.33 11.75
C GLU A 197 12.44 10.47 13.19
N MET A 198 13.40 9.61 13.57
CA MET A 198 14.06 9.64 14.87
C MET A 198 15.14 10.74 15.00
N GLY A 199 15.24 11.65 14.03
CA GLY A 199 16.14 12.80 14.09
C GLY A 199 17.59 12.52 13.70
N ALA A 200 17.92 11.36 13.13
CA ALA A 200 19.27 11.05 12.69
C ALA A 200 19.74 12.02 11.60
N SER A 201 20.98 12.46 11.70
CA SER A 201 21.66 13.27 10.68
C SER A 201 22.01 12.45 9.44
N TRP A 202 22.24 13.11 8.31
CA TRP A 202 22.66 12.44 7.08
C TRP A 202 23.98 11.68 7.25
N SER A 203 24.91 12.20 8.05
CA SER A 203 26.18 11.53 8.37
C SER A 203 25.99 10.26 9.21
N GLN A 204 24.96 10.20 10.05
CA GLN A 204 24.63 8.96 10.77
C GLN A 204 23.98 7.92 9.85
N LEU A 205 23.10 8.38 8.96
CA LEU A 205 22.40 7.52 7.99
C LEU A 205 23.30 7.00 6.87
N GLU A 206 24.38 7.71 6.59
CA GLU A 206 25.41 7.22 5.68
C GLU A 206 25.98 5.86 6.12
N ALA A 207 26.12 5.62 7.43
CA ALA A 207 26.74 4.41 7.97
C ALA A 207 25.97 3.12 7.65
N ILE A 208 24.71 3.21 7.22
CA ILE A 208 23.90 2.05 6.82
C ILE A 208 23.87 1.83 5.31
N LEU A 209 24.52 2.71 4.53
CA LEU A 209 24.68 2.52 3.09
C LEU A 209 25.78 1.49 2.78
N PRO A 210 25.71 0.83 1.61
CA PRO A 210 26.84 0.08 1.09
C PRO A 210 28.11 0.95 0.97
N SER A 211 29.27 0.38 1.32
CA SER A 211 30.54 1.10 1.49
C SER A 211 31.03 1.83 0.24
N ASP A 212 30.67 1.37 -0.94
CA ASP A 212 31.02 1.95 -2.24
C ASP A 212 30.20 3.20 -2.61
N ALA A 213 29.09 3.46 -1.90
CA ALA A 213 28.20 4.58 -2.12
C ALA A 213 28.01 5.47 -0.88
N SER A 214 28.77 5.21 0.20
CA SER A 214 28.66 5.88 1.49
C SER A 214 29.10 7.35 1.40
N THR A 215 28.14 8.26 1.25
CA THR A 215 28.31 9.70 1.50
C THR A 215 27.02 10.26 2.12
N PRO A 216 27.05 11.41 2.82
CA PRO A 216 25.83 12.04 3.33
C PRO A 216 24.85 12.43 2.21
N GLN A 217 25.37 12.77 1.02
CA GLN A 217 24.55 13.11 -0.14
C GLN A 217 23.83 11.87 -0.68
N SER A 218 24.52 10.73 -0.80
CA SER A 218 23.91 9.46 -1.20
C SER A 218 22.78 9.05 -0.26
N ALA A 219 22.94 9.27 1.05
CA ALA A 219 21.90 8.98 2.04
C ALA A 219 20.65 9.84 1.82
N ARG A 220 20.83 11.13 1.52
CA ARG A 220 19.74 12.06 1.18
C ARG A 220 19.00 11.66 -0.10
N ASP A 221 19.74 11.25 -1.13
CA ASP A 221 19.16 10.85 -2.41
C ASP A 221 18.38 9.53 -2.25
N ALA A 222 18.92 8.57 -1.51
CA ALA A 222 18.24 7.31 -1.19
C ALA A 222 16.99 7.55 -0.32
N TYR A 223 17.05 8.46 0.65
CA TYR A 223 15.87 8.87 1.43
C TYR A 223 14.79 9.51 0.55
N THR A 224 15.17 10.34 -0.42
CA THR A 224 14.22 10.95 -1.35
C THR A 224 13.50 9.89 -2.19
N GLN A 225 14.23 8.87 -2.65
CA GLN A 225 13.65 7.71 -3.34
C GLN A 225 12.72 6.90 -2.41
N ALA A 226 13.12 6.70 -1.15
CA ALA A 226 12.30 6.03 -0.15
C ALA A 226 10.99 6.78 0.13
N LYS A 227 11.02 8.11 0.30
CA LYS A 227 9.81 8.93 0.47
C LYS A 227 8.93 8.87 -0.77
N ALA A 228 9.49 8.92 -1.98
CA ALA A 228 8.71 8.77 -3.21
C ALA A 228 8.01 7.41 -3.29
N LEU A 229 8.65 6.35 -2.80
CA LEU A 229 8.11 5.00 -2.76
C LEU A 229 6.91 4.89 -1.79
N CYS A 230 6.85 5.67 -0.71
CA CYS A 230 5.65 5.74 0.15
C CYS A 230 4.37 6.13 -0.60
N PHE A 231 4.49 6.93 -1.67
CA PHE A 231 3.35 7.37 -2.49
C PHE A 231 3.17 6.54 -3.76
N ASN A 232 4.22 5.87 -4.23
CA ASN A 232 4.27 5.22 -5.55
C ASN A 232 4.69 3.74 -5.49
N PHE A 233 4.40 3.05 -4.38
CA PHE A 233 4.69 1.61 -4.22
C PHE A 233 4.09 0.80 -5.38
#